data_AF-A0A1C7EDV5-F1
#
_entry.id   AF-A0A1C7EDV5-F1
#
_cell.length_a   1.000
_cell.length_b   1.000
_cell.length_c   1.000
_cell.angle_alpha   90.00
_cell.angle_beta   90.00
_cell.angle_gamma   90.00
#
_symmetry.space_group_name_H-M   'P 1'
#
loop_
_entity.id
_entity.type
_entity.pdbx_description
1 polymer ?
#
loop_
_entity_poly.entity_id
_entity_poly.type
_entity_poly.pdbx_seq_one_letter_code
_entity_poly.pdbx_strand_id
1 'polypeptide(L)' 'MNEKFKNKVAWCKVCDQGWATIVKAKGTNRYWVQCSECDSEWYHPLHAQLNINIKETIDPSSEEIQETGWGEYIIAEW' A
#
# COMPACT_ATOMS: atom_id res chain seq x y z
N MET A 1 7.28 -11.70 -26.46
CA MET A 1 7.97 -10.96 -25.38
C MET A 1 7.34 -11.39 -24.06
N ASN A 2 8.12 -11.88 -23.11
CA ASN A 2 7.61 -12.44 -21.85
C ASN A 2 6.83 -11.39 -21.05
N GLU A 3 5.49 -11.51 -21.04
CA GLU A 3 4.56 -10.66 -20.29
C GLU A 3 4.80 -10.68 -18.77
N LYS A 4 5.56 -11.65 -18.27
CA LYS A 4 5.91 -11.85 -16.86
C LYS A 4 6.68 -10.68 -16.19
N PHE A 5 7.05 -9.63 -16.91
CA PHE A 5 7.87 -8.52 -16.38
C PHE A 5 7.26 -7.12 -16.50
N LYS A 6 6.00 -6.98 -16.93
CA LYS A 6 5.39 -5.65 -17.10
C LYS A 6 5.20 -4.95 -15.75
N ASN A 7 5.56 -3.67 -15.66
CA ASN A 7 5.34 -2.78 -14.51
C ASN A 7 5.98 -3.20 -13.17
N LYS A 8 7.11 -3.93 -13.20
CA LYS A 8 7.89 -4.28 -11.99
C LYS A 8 8.58 -3.05 -11.41
N VAL A 9 8.48 -2.87 -10.09
CA VAL A 9 9.07 -1.72 -9.40
C VAL A 9 10.09 -2.11 -8.34
N ALA A 10 9.97 -3.30 -7.73
CA ALA A 10 10.90 -3.81 -6.74
C ALA A 10 10.83 -5.34 -6.64
N TRP A 11 11.92 -5.97 -6.19
CA TRP A 11 11.87 -7.34 -5.68
C TRP A 11 11.24 -7.33 -4.29
N CYS A 12 10.27 -8.20 -4.04
CA CYS A 12 9.52 -8.20 -2.77
C CYS A 12 10.41 -8.64 -1.62
N LYS A 13 10.76 -7.72 -0.72
CA LYS A 13 11.55 -8.01 0.48
C LYS A 13 10.75 -8.66 1.60
N VAL A 14 9.43 -8.75 1.48
CA VAL A 14 8.56 -9.40 2.47
C VAL A 14 8.61 -10.93 2.34
N CYS A 15 8.44 -11.45 1.13
CA CYS A 15 8.42 -12.89 0.88
C CYS A 15 9.68 -13.41 0.16
N ASP A 16 10.47 -12.52 -0.44
CA ASP A 16 11.66 -12.83 -1.23
C ASP A 16 11.44 -13.85 -2.37
N GLN A 17 10.19 -13.96 -2.85
CA GLN A 17 9.78 -14.96 -3.86
C GLN A 17 9.25 -14.34 -5.15
N GLY A 18 8.95 -13.04 -5.15
CA GLY A 18 8.18 -12.39 -6.22
C GLY A 18 8.57 -10.94 -6.48
N TRP A 19 8.02 -10.40 -7.58
CA TRP A 19 8.17 -8.99 -7.91
C TRP A 19 6.96 -8.19 -7.42
N ALA A 20 7.21 -7.01 -6.88
CA ALA A 20 6.19 -5.99 -6.67
C ALA A 20 5.90 -5.28 -8.00
N THR A 21 4.63 -5.22 -8.39
CA THR A 21 4.17 -4.63 -9.65
C THR A 21 3.07 -3.59 -9.43
N ILE A 22 2.98 -2.60 -10.31
CA ILE A 22 1.90 -1.61 -10.28
C ILE A 22 0.62 -2.25 -10.79
N VAL A 23 -0.43 -2.22 -9.96
CA VAL A 23 -1.77 -2.71 -10.25
C VAL A 23 -2.79 -1.57 -10.20
N LYS A 24 -3.95 -1.77 -10.83
CA LYS A 24 -5.06 -0.82 -10.87
C LYS A 24 -6.35 -1.50 -10.42
N ALA A 25 -7.11 -0.87 -9.53
CA ALA A 25 -8.44 -1.38 -9.16
C ALA A 25 -9.38 -1.29 -10.36
N LYS A 26 -10.07 -2.41 -10.65
CA LYS A 26 -11.13 -2.44 -11.66
C LYS A 26 -12.22 -1.42 -11.29
N GLY A 27 -12.66 -0.64 -12.27
CA GLY A 27 -13.72 0.36 -12.09
C GLY A 27 -13.31 1.63 -11.35
N THR A 28 -12.05 1.78 -10.94
CA THR A 28 -11.53 3.03 -10.36
C THR A 28 -10.31 3.53 -11.12
N ASN A 29 -9.88 4.77 -10.86
CA ASN A 29 -8.60 5.28 -11.34
C ASN A 29 -7.51 5.22 -10.25
N ARG A 30 -7.64 4.32 -9.28
CA ARG A 30 -6.68 4.13 -8.19
C ARG A 30 -5.66 3.07 -8.56
N TYR A 31 -4.39 3.37 -8.27
CA TYR A 31 -3.25 2.51 -8.50
C TYR A 31 -2.54 2.27 -7.18
N TRP A 32 -1.98 1.08 -7.01
CA TRP A 32 -1.08 0.74 -5.91
C TRP A 32 -0.10 -0.31 -6.41
N VAL A 33 0.79 -0.75 -5.54
CA VAL A 33 1.80 -1.75 -5.83
C VAL A 33 1.46 -3.02 -5.06
N GLN A 34 1.53 -4.17 -5.72
CA GLN A 34 1.23 -5.46 -5.13
C GLN A 34 2.30 -6.50 -5.51
N CYS A 35 2.69 -7.34 -4.56
CA CYS A 35 3.55 -8.50 -4.80
C CYS A 35 2.80 -9.61 -5.52
N SER A 36 3.43 -10.23 -6.53
CA SER A 36 2.83 -11.33 -7.30
C SER A 36 2.61 -12.64 -6.54
N GLU A 37 3.30 -12.86 -5.42
CA GLU A 37 3.30 -14.16 -4.72
C GLU A 37 2.64 -14.14 -3.34
N CYS A 38 2.79 -13.05 -2.59
CA CYS A 38 2.32 -12.95 -1.21
C CYS A 38 1.27 -11.86 -1.00
N ASP A 39 0.82 -11.23 -2.08
CA ASP A 39 -0.18 -10.17 -2.08
C ASP A 39 0.14 -8.97 -1.18
N SER A 40 1.39 -8.80 -0.73
CA SER A 40 1.80 -7.60 0.01
C SER A 40 1.58 -6.35 -0.82
N GLU A 41 1.04 -5.31 -0.20
CA GLU A 41 0.60 -4.09 -0.88
C GLU A 41 1.35 -2.86 -0.38
N TRP A 42 1.58 -1.91 -1.29
CA TRP A 42 2.15 -0.60 -1.00
C TRP A 42 1.39 0.48 -1.78
N TYR A 43 1.04 1.58 -1.12
CA TYR A 43 0.38 2.71 -1.77
C TYR A 43 1.26 3.40 -2.82
N HIS A 44 2.58 3.32 -2.71
CA HIS A 44 3.51 3.99 -3.61
C HIS A 44 4.70 3.10 -3.99
N PRO A 45 5.19 3.13 -5.25
CA PRO A 45 6.36 2.36 -5.69
C PRO A 45 7.61 2.56 -4.85
N LEU A 46 7.87 3.78 -4.37
CA LEU A 46 9.01 4.05 -3.48
C LEU A 46 8.90 3.28 -2.16
N HIS A 47 7.69 3.11 -1.62
CA HIS A 47 7.51 2.34 -0.38
C HIS A 47 7.86 0.86 -0.60
N ALA A 48 7.49 0.31 -1.77
CA ALA A 48 7.87 -1.05 -2.14
C ALA A 48 9.39 -1.20 -2.34
N GLN A 49 10.06 -0.20 -2.93
CA GLN A 49 11.51 -0.20 -3.16
C GLN A 49 12.31 -0.08 -1.87
N LEU A 50 11.89 0.80 -0.97
CA LEU A 50 12.51 1.02 0.33
C LEU A 50 12.06 -0.02 1.37
N ASN A 51 11.17 -0.94 1.00
CA ASN A 51 10.51 -1.88 1.90
C ASN A 51 9.96 -1.20 3.16
N ILE A 52 9.43 0.01 2.99
CA ILE A 52 8.76 0.74 4.07
C ILE A 52 7.50 -0.05 4.37
N ASN A 53 7.58 -0.80 5.46
CA ASN A 53 6.47 -1.57 5.96
C ASN A 53 5.71 -0.65 6.92
N ILE A 54 4.56 -0.14 6.49
CA ILE A 54 3.66 0.64 7.34
C ILE A 54 3.11 -0.16 8.53
N LYS A 55 3.53 -1.42 8.72
CA LYS A 55 3.19 -2.27 9.87
C LYS A 55 3.58 -1.67 11.21
N GLU A 56 4.57 -0.78 11.27
CA GLU A 56 4.77 0.06 12.46
C GLU A 56 3.83 1.26 12.38
N THR A 57 2.57 1.01 12.73
CA THR A 57 1.57 2.06 12.92
C THR A 57 1.67 2.59 14.34
N ILE A 58 1.71 3.91 14.50
CA ILE A 58 1.38 4.56 15.77
C ILE A 58 -0.09 4.95 15.74
N ASP A 59 -0.76 4.84 16.89
CA ASP A 59 -2.11 5.38 17.03
C ASP A 59 -2.04 6.90 16.87
N PRO A 60 -2.76 7.48 15.90
CA PRO A 60 -2.80 8.93 15.74
C PRO A 60 -3.53 9.56 16.92
N SER A 61 -3.08 10.73 17.34
CA SER A 61 -3.78 11.55 18.32
C SER A 61 -5.11 12.06 17.76
N SER A 62 -6.05 12.40 18.66
CA SER A 62 -7.31 13.01 18.24
C SER A 62 -7.10 14.30 17.46
N GLU A 63 -6.06 15.08 17.77
CA GLU A 63 -5.70 16.31 17.08
C GLU A 63 -5.28 16.04 15.63
N GLU A 64 -4.37 15.10 15.41
CA GLU A 64 -3.94 14.68 14.06
C GLU A 64 -5.15 14.21 13.23
N ILE A 65 -6.05 13.43 13.83
CA ILE A 65 -7.27 12.97 13.15
C ILE A 65 -8.15 14.16 12.75
N GLN A 66 -8.35 15.14 13.63
CA GLN A 66 -9.15 16.34 13.32
C GLN A 66 -8.52 17.16 12.19
N GLU A 67 -7.19 17.28 12.17
CA GLU A 67 -6.47 17.98 11.09
C GLU A 67 -6.63 17.31 9.72
N THR A 68 -6.78 15.98 9.67
CA THR A 68 -7.12 15.27 8.42
C THR A 68 -8.56 15.51 7.93
N GLY A 69 -9.43 16.04 8.80
CA GLY A 69 -10.88 16.12 8.56
C GLY A 69 -11.60 14.78 8.68
N TRP A 70 -10.92 13.71 9.14
CA TRP A 70 -11.54 12.38 9.26
C TRP A 70 -12.29 12.17 10.56
N GLY A 71 -12.22 13.15 11.48
CA GLY A 71 -12.95 13.10 12.75
C GLY A 71 -14.45 12.87 12.58
N GLU A 72 -15.06 13.36 11.50
CA GLU A 72 -16.50 13.20 11.22
C GLU A 72 -16.91 11.75 10.91
N TYR A 73 -15.96 10.88 10.55
CA TYR A 73 -16.21 9.47 10.27
C TYR A 73 -16.07 8.57 11.51
N ILE A 74 -15.61 9.10 12.65
CA ILE A 74 -15.48 8.35 13.89
C ILE A 74 -16.86 8.21 14.54
N ILE A 75 -17.31 6.96 14.70
CA ILE A 75 -18.55 6.65 15.41
C ILE A 75 -18.27 6.75 16.91
N ALA A 76 -18.93 7.67 17.59
CA ALA A 76 -18.96 7.69 19.05
C ALA A 76 -19.91 6.61 19.56
N GLU A 77 -19.40 5.65 20.34
CA GLU A 77 -20.24 4.74 21.12
C GLU A 77 -20.69 5.48 22.40
N TRP A 78 -22.00 5.48 22.66
CA TRP A 78 -22.64 6.15 23.80
C TRP A 78 -22.84 5.18 24.96
#